data_AF-A0A072V0G8-F1
#
_entry.id   AF-A0A072V0G8-F1
#
_cell.length_a   1.000
_cell.length_b   1.000
_cell.length_c   1.000
_cell.angle_alpha   90.00
_cell.angle_beta   90.00
_cell.angle_gamma   90.00
#
_symmetry.space_group_name_H-M   'P 1'
#
loop_
_entity.id
_entity.type
_entity.pdbx_description
1 polymer ?
#
loop_
_entity_poly.entity_id
_entity_poly.type
_entity_poly.pdbx_seq_one_letter_code
_entity_poly.pdbx_strand_id
1 'polypeptide(L)'
;MEELRKLEKVQRMVSFMDSHGVSVSNSDHHCNRFLANFMLFLLEPCGDLAIDVKCCLISELMPRLSSPFVEDAYQYVVAEQESNGFEQNLDGNALHSCSQMKDNNLLHGYNENIAMIGLDSMQKANSTLEDFCRSYFMFHGLDVSKPQSIFKFLPILSFTESYIYQLDKMNENLLQTPRRKDEKATQDLVSCFSTDPFGPLVTIFEQRGLLTERITEELRHGEEYWALERKLCHALINEEEILIDDVMKAIHLKSFDYRVLNLLLYQLQGAKAEELHMEFLSISEFLVEVSDDL
;
A
#
# COMPACT_ATOMS: atom_id res chain seq x y z
N MET A 1 -17.77 -8.00 8.81
CA MET A 1 -18.77 -9.08 8.56
C MET A 1 -19.68 -8.80 7.37
N GLU A 2 -20.12 -7.57 7.13
CA GLU A 2 -21.00 -7.24 5.99
C GLU A 2 -20.31 -7.36 4.62
N GLU A 3 -19.07 -6.88 4.50
CA GLU A 3 -18.28 -7.01 3.26
C GLU A 3 -17.96 -8.47 2.90
N LEU A 4 -17.75 -9.33 3.90
CA LEU A 4 -17.59 -10.77 3.70
C LEU A 4 -18.88 -11.42 3.18
N ARG A 5 -20.05 -10.97 3.65
CA ARG A 5 -21.35 -11.43 3.12
C ARG A 5 -21.59 -10.97 1.69
N LYS A 6 -21.18 -9.75 1.33
CA LYS A 6 -21.24 -9.27 -0.06
C LYS A 6 -20.36 -10.13 -0.96
N LEU A 7 -19.13 -10.41 -0.54
CA LEU A 7 -18.21 -11.26 -1.30
C LEU A 7 -18.74 -12.69 -1.45
N GLU A 8 -19.34 -13.25 -0.40
CA GLU A 8 -20.00 -14.57 -0.43
C GLU A 8 -21.16 -14.60 -1.43
N LYS A 9 -21.98 -13.55 -1.51
CA LYS A 9 -23.07 -13.44 -2.50
C LYS A 9 -22.55 -13.43 -3.93
N VAL A 10 -21.48 -12.67 -4.19
CA VAL A 10 -20.83 -12.61 -5.51
C VAL A 10 -20.27 -13.97 -5.89
N GLN A 11 -19.59 -14.66 -4.96
CA GLN A 11 -19.04 -15.99 -5.21
C GLN A 11 -20.13 -17.03 -5.51
N ARG A 12 -21.26 -17.01 -4.79
CA ARG A 12 -22.40 -17.88 -5.07
C ARG A 12 -22.98 -17.63 -6.46
N MET A 13 -23.04 -16.37 -6.90
CA MET A 13 -23.51 -16.01 -8.23
C MET A 13 -22.56 -16.53 -9.32
N VAL A 14 -21.24 -16.39 -9.13
CA VAL A 14 -20.24 -16.96 -10.06
C VAL A 14 -20.42 -18.48 -10.21
N SER A 15 -20.53 -19.22 -9.10
CA SER A 15 -20.73 -20.67 -9.15
C SER A 15 -22.05 -21.07 -9.82
N PHE A 16 -23.10 -20.27 -9.66
CA PHE A 16 -24.39 -20.48 -10.34
C PHE A 16 -24.26 -20.23 -11.85
N MET A 17 -23.51 -19.20 -12.27
CA MET A 17 -23.26 -18.92 -13.69
C MET A 17 -22.43 -20.02 -14.35
N ASP A 18 -21.43 -20.53 -13.64
CA ASP A 18 -20.61 -21.67 -14.09
C ASP A 18 -21.47 -22.93 -14.30
N SER A 19 -22.39 -23.22 -13.38
CA SER A 19 -23.24 -24.42 -13.48
C SER A 19 -24.25 -24.36 -14.62
N HIS A 20 -24.54 -23.17 -15.17
CA HIS A 20 -25.47 -22.96 -16.27
C HIS A 20 -24.77 -22.64 -17.60
N GLY A 21 -23.43 -22.71 -17.65
CA GLY A 21 -22.65 -22.47 -18.86
C GLY A 21 -22.72 -21.03 -19.39
N VAL A 22 -23.07 -20.07 -18.52
CA VAL A 22 -23.14 -18.63 -18.84
C VAL A 22 -21.79 -17.94 -18.58
N SER A 23 -20.89 -18.63 -17.87
CA SER A 23 -19.52 -18.19 -17.61
C SER A 23 -18.68 -18.10 -18.88
N VAL A 24 -17.85 -17.07 -18.98
CA VAL A 24 -16.96 -16.90 -20.14
C VAL A 24 -15.76 -17.82 -19.94
N SER A 25 -15.75 -18.93 -20.68
CA SER A 25 -14.89 -20.10 -20.44
C SER A 25 -13.39 -19.91 -20.71
N ASN A 26 -12.90 -18.67 -20.88
CA ASN A 26 -11.49 -18.35 -21.18
C ASN A 26 -11.04 -16.95 -20.74
N SER A 27 -11.79 -16.23 -19.89
CA SER A 27 -11.41 -14.89 -19.44
C SER A 27 -11.02 -14.86 -17.96
N ASP A 28 -10.21 -13.85 -17.65
CA ASP A 28 -9.75 -13.43 -16.34
C ASP A 28 -10.86 -13.56 -15.26
N HIS A 29 -10.49 -13.99 -14.05
CA HIS A 29 -11.38 -14.05 -12.88
C HIS A 29 -12.12 -12.73 -12.65
N HIS A 30 -11.52 -11.60 -13.04
CA HIS A 30 -12.13 -10.28 -12.99
C HIS A 30 -13.36 -10.12 -13.90
N CYS A 31 -13.39 -10.76 -15.08
CA CYS A 31 -14.54 -10.71 -15.99
C CYS A 31 -15.76 -11.43 -15.41
N ASN A 32 -15.57 -12.65 -14.88
CA ASN A 32 -16.66 -13.41 -14.28
C ASN A 32 -17.19 -12.72 -13.01
N ARG A 33 -16.31 -12.08 -12.24
CA ARG A 33 -16.71 -11.26 -11.09
C ARG A 33 -17.54 -10.04 -11.50
N PHE A 34 -17.15 -9.32 -12.56
CA PHE A 34 -17.92 -8.20 -13.09
C PHE A 34 -19.32 -8.63 -13.52
N LEU A 35 -19.43 -9.72 -14.30
CA LEU A 35 -20.73 -10.23 -14.76
C LEU A 35 -21.61 -10.70 -13.59
N ALA A 36 -21.03 -11.33 -12.57
CA ALA A 36 -21.77 -11.71 -11.37
C ALA A 36 -22.31 -10.49 -10.62
N ASN A 37 -21.52 -9.42 -10.48
CA ASN A 37 -21.97 -8.16 -9.89
C ASN A 37 -23.11 -7.52 -10.70
N PHE A 38 -23.02 -7.55 -12.04
CA PHE A 38 -24.06 -7.03 -12.90
C PHE A 38 -25.37 -7.83 -12.79
N MET A 39 -25.28 -9.17 -12.73
CA MET A 39 -26.45 -10.03 -12.51
C MET A 39 -27.10 -9.78 -11.14
N LEU A 40 -26.30 -9.57 -10.10
CA LEU A 40 -26.82 -9.21 -8.79
C LEU A 40 -27.53 -7.86 -8.81
N PHE A 41 -26.96 -6.86 -9.49
CA PHE A 41 -27.60 -5.55 -9.69
C PHE A 41 -28.95 -5.66 -10.44
N LEU A 42 -29.03 -6.50 -11.47
CA LEU A 42 -30.28 -6.76 -12.21
C LEU A 42 -31.39 -7.32 -11.31
N LEU A 43 -31.02 -8.18 -10.35
CA LEU A 43 -31.93 -8.82 -9.41
C LEU A 43 -32.36 -7.88 -8.28
N GLU A 44 -31.64 -6.79 -8.01
CA GLU A 44 -32.03 -5.82 -6.99
C GLU A 44 -33.31 -5.08 -7.38
N PRO A 45 -34.26 -4.87 -6.45
CA PRO A 45 -35.50 -4.15 -6.75
C PRO A 45 -35.19 -2.70 -7.14
N CYS A 46 -35.71 -2.26 -8.29
CA CYS A 46 -35.56 -0.90 -8.79
C CYS A 46 -36.96 -0.32 -9.04
N GLY A 47 -37.60 0.17 -7.97
CA GLY A 47 -39.02 0.51 -7.98
C GLY A 47 -39.89 -0.68 -8.37
N ASP A 48 -40.93 -0.44 -9.17
CA ASP A 48 -41.87 -1.46 -9.66
C ASP A 48 -41.40 -2.12 -10.98
N LEU A 49 -40.12 -1.97 -11.35
CA LEU A 49 -39.61 -2.43 -12.63
C LEU A 49 -39.31 -3.94 -12.60
N ALA A 50 -40.06 -4.69 -13.41
CA ALA A 50 -39.88 -6.14 -13.56
C ALA A 50 -38.57 -6.50 -14.30
N ILE A 51 -38.05 -7.71 -14.05
CA ILE A 51 -36.74 -8.16 -14.56
C ILE A 51 -36.71 -8.21 -16.09
N ASP A 52 -37.80 -8.63 -16.73
CA ASP A 52 -37.95 -8.67 -18.18
C ASP A 52 -37.83 -7.27 -18.81
N VAL A 53 -38.42 -6.26 -18.17
CA VAL A 53 -38.32 -4.86 -18.61
C VAL A 53 -36.90 -4.34 -18.45
N LYS A 54 -36.21 -4.65 -17.34
CA LYS A 54 -34.79 -4.30 -17.15
C LYS A 54 -33.90 -4.87 -18.24
N CYS A 55 -34.07 -6.15 -18.59
CA CYS A 55 -33.31 -6.81 -19.64
C CYS A 55 -33.54 -6.18 -21.02
N CYS A 56 -34.79 -5.78 -21.33
CA CYS A 56 -35.12 -5.08 -22.58
C CYS A 56 -34.42 -3.71 -22.67
N LEU A 57 -34.47 -2.93 -21.59
CA LEU A 57 -33.83 -1.61 -21.53
C LEU A 57 -32.30 -1.69 -21.69
N ILE A 58 -31.67 -2.67 -21.03
CA ILE A 58 -30.22 -2.90 -21.19
C ILE A 58 -29.90 -3.29 -22.63
N SER A 59 -30.68 -4.17 -23.24
CA SER A 59 -30.47 -4.57 -24.64
C SER A 59 -30.60 -3.40 -25.62
N GLU A 60 -31.47 -2.42 -25.32
CA GLU A 60 -31.60 -1.19 -26.10
C GLU A 60 -30.47 -0.18 -25.83
N LEU A 61 -29.96 -0.14 -24.59
CA LEU A 61 -28.89 0.74 -24.16
C LEU A 61 -27.51 0.29 -24.66
N MET A 62 -27.21 -1.00 -24.60
CA MET A 62 -25.87 -1.55 -24.89
C MET A 62 -25.31 -1.12 -26.26
N PRO A 63 -26.08 -1.10 -27.37
CA PRO A 63 -25.60 -0.63 -28.67
C PRO A 63 -25.31 0.88 -28.73
N ARG A 64 -25.88 1.65 -27.80
CA ARG A 64 -25.75 3.11 -27.71
C ARG A 64 -24.62 3.54 -26.77
N LEU A 65 -24.12 2.63 -25.94
CA LEU A 65 -22.96 2.88 -25.10
C LEU A 65 -21.70 2.88 -25.97
N SER A 66 -20.98 3.99 -25.92
CA SER A 66 -19.65 4.13 -26.52
C SER A 66 -18.64 4.46 -25.42
N SER A 67 -17.37 4.09 -25.60
CA SER A 67 -16.31 4.43 -24.63
C SER A 67 -16.32 5.91 -24.24
N PRO A 68 -16.42 6.87 -25.19
CA PRO A 68 -16.45 8.29 -24.86
C PRO A 68 -17.65 8.67 -23.99
N PHE A 69 -18.84 8.13 -24.27
CA PHE A 69 -20.04 8.41 -23.47
C PHE A 69 -19.90 7.91 -22.03
N VAL A 70 -19.29 6.74 -21.83
CA VAL A 70 -19.09 6.17 -20.49
C VAL A 70 -18.03 6.96 -19.71
N GLU A 71 -16.97 7.40 -20.37
CA GLU A 71 -15.93 8.27 -19.79
C GLU A 71 -16.50 9.65 -19.41
N ASP A 72 -17.33 10.25 -20.27
CA ASP A 72 -18.02 11.51 -19.98
C ASP A 72 -18.99 11.37 -18.80
N ALA A 73 -19.73 10.27 -18.74
CA ALA A 73 -20.63 9.98 -17.62
C ALA A 73 -19.87 9.79 -16.30
N TYR A 74 -18.68 9.18 -16.32
CA TYR A 74 -17.83 9.06 -15.14
C TYR A 74 -17.39 10.43 -14.62
N GLN A 75 -16.93 11.32 -15.51
CA GLN A 75 -16.56 12.68 -15.14
C GLN A 75 -17.74 13.47 -14.56
N TYR A 76 -18.95 13.31 -15.13
CA TYR A 76 -20.16 13.95 -14.62
C TYR A 76 -20.50 13.50 -13.19
N VAL A 77 -20.44 12.20 -12.91
CA VAL A 77 -20.76 11.65 -11.59
C VAL A 77 -19.71 12.04 -10.54
N VAL A 78 -18.43 12.04 -10.91
CA VAL A 78 -17.33 12.44 -10.00
C VAL A 78 -17.38 13.95 -9.72
N ALA A 79 -17.68 14.78 -10.73
CA ALA A 79 -17.81 16.23 -10.56
C ALA A 79 -18.99 16.65 -9.66
N GLU A 80 -20.11 15.91 -9.65
CA GLU A 80 -21.22 16.21 -8.75
C GLU A 80 -20.92 15.83 -7.28
N GLN A 81 -20.09 14.82 -7.03
CA GLN A 81 -19.69 14.39 -5.68
C GLN A 81 -18.75 15.37 -4.97
N GLU A 82 -18.01 16.20 -5.70
CA GLU A 82 -17.17 17.26 -5.13
C GLU A 82 -17.96 18.53 -4.74
N SER A 83 -19.18 18.71 -5.28
CA SER A 83 -20.01 19.90 -5.03
C SER A 83 -20.99 19.76 -3.86
N ASN A 84 -21.33 18.53 -3.46
CA ASN A 84 -22.15 18.24 -2.30
C ASN A 84 -21.33 17.37 -1.34
N GLY A 85 -20.72 18.03 -0.34
CA GLY A 85 -19.88 17.37 0.65
C GLY A 85 -20.56 16.17 1.29
N PHE A 86 -20.19 14.97 0.84
CA PHE A 86 -20.20 13.71 1.57
C PHE A 86 -19.38 12.71 0.74
N GLU A 87 -18.19 12.41 1.22
CA GLU A 87 -17.30 11.38 0.69
C GLU A 87 -18.00 10.02 0.72
N GLN A 88 -18.15 9.38 -0.46
CA GLN A 88 -18.22 7.93 -0.56
C GLN A 88 -17.37 7.44 -1.74
N ASN A 89 -16.30 6.74 -1.37
CA ASN A 89 -15.44 5.96 -2.24
C ASN A 89 -16.22 4.92 -3.03
N LEU A 90 -15.97 4.79 -4.33
CA LEU A 90 -16.03 3.52 -5.05
C LEU A 90 -14.98 3.51 -6.18
N ASP A 91 -13.95 2.69 -5.95
CA ASP A 91 -12.89 2.28 -6.87
C ASP A 91 -13.41 1.67 -8.17
N GLY A 92 -12.69 1.90 -9.28
CA GLY A 92 -12.97 1.26 -10.56
C GLY A 92 -12.00 1.56 -11.71
N ASN A 93 -10.69 1.41 -11.48
CA ASN A 93 -9.61 1.10 -12.44
C ASN A 93 -9.62 1.70 -13.87
N ALA A 94 -8.70 2.66 -14.05
CA ALA A 94 -7.60 2.66 -15.03
C ALA A 94 -7.81 2.00 -16.41
N LEU A 95 -7.76 2.82 -17.47
CA LEU A 95 -6.85 2.55 -18.59
C LEU A 95 -6.43 3.84 -19.32
N HIS A 96 -5.15 4.19 -19.14
CA HIS A 96 -4.22 4.77 -20.11
C HIS A 96 -4.75 5.58 -21.31
N SER A 97 -4.33 6.86 -21.39
CA SER A 97 -3.37 7.29 -22.42
C SER A 97 -3.03 8.77 -22.28
N CYS A 98 -1.78 9.03 -21.92
CA CYS A 98 -1.16 10.33 -21.97
C CYS A 98 -1.05 10.81 -23.44
N SER A 99 -1.74 11.89 -23.80
CA SER A 99 -1.33 12.75 -24.91
C SER A 99 -1.72 14.21 -24.70
N GLN A 100 -0.69 14.97 -24.29
CA GLN A 100 -0.38 16.34 -24.69
C GLN A 100 -1.28 17.50 -24.20
N MET A 101 -0.74 18.17 -23.18
CA MET A 101 -0.43 19.61 -23.19
C MET A 101 -1.54 20.57 -23.63
N LYS A 102 -2.14 21.29 -22.66
CA LYS A 102 -1.71 22.66 -22.30
C LYS A 102 -2.65 23.28 -21.27
N ASP A 103 -2.03 24.08 -20.43
CA ASP A 103 -2.63 25.18 -19.67
C ASP A 103 -3.62 24.79 -18.57
N ASN A 104 -3.11 24.72 -17.34
CA ASN A 104 -3.38 25.77 -16.38
C ASN A 104 -2.43 25.66 -15.17
N ASN A 105 -1.30 26.34 -15.30
CA ASN A 105 -0.59 26.92 -14.16
C ASN A 105 -1.57 27.84 -13.44
N LEU A 106 -2.22 27.40 -12.35
CA LEU A 106 -2.91 28.28 -11.40
C LEU A 106 -3.33 27.56 -10.10
N LEU A 107 -2.49 26.70 -9.55
CA LEU A 107 -2.59 26.29 -8.13
C LEU A 107 -1.20 26.17 -7.49
N HIS A 108 -0.42 27.24 -7.62
CA HIS A 108 0.73 27.47 -6.74
C HIS A 108 0.20 28.11 -5.46
N GLY A 109 -0.09 27.31 -4.45
CA GLY A 109 -0.57 27.86 -3.18
C GLY A 109 -1.12 26.92 -2.13
N TYR A 110 -0.87 25.60 -2.15
CA TYR A 110 -1.01 24.76 -0.95
C TYR A 110 0.07 23.67 -0.99
N ASN A 111 1.21 23.98 -0.37
CA ASN A 111 2.25 23.04 -0.06
C ASN A 111 1.79 22.27 1.19
N GLU A 112 0.86 21.33 1.03
CA GLU A 112 0.62 20.30 2.05
C GLU A 112 1.54 19.13 1.74
N ASN A 113 2.71 19.13 2.38
CA ASN A 113 3.60 17.98 2.53
C ASN A 113 2.87 16.88 3.31
N ILE A 114 1.82 16.30 2.73
CA ILE A 114 1.16 15.13 3.28
C ILE A 114 1.98 13.92 2.83
N ALA A 115 2.51 13.19 3.79
CA ALA A 115 2.94 11.82 3.63
C ALA A 115 1.75 10.98 3.15
N MET A 116 1.48 10.97 1.84
CA MET A 116 0.39 10.20 1.26
C MET A 116 0.87 8.76 1.09
N ILE A 117 0.44 7.90 2.02
CA ILE A 117 0.68 6.47 1.96
C ILE A 117 -0.32 5.85 0.98
N GLY A 118 0.18 5.16 -0.03
CA GLY A 118 -0.63 4.43 -0.99
C GLY A 118 -1.32 3.22 -0.36
N LEU A 119 -2.54 2.91 -0.82
CA LEU A 119 -3.32 1.77 -0.35
C LEU A 119 -2.57 0.43 -0.52
N ASP A 120 -1.82 0.25 -1.61
CA ASP A 120 -0.98 -0.93 -1.85
C ASP A 120 0.06 -1.11 -0.73
N SER A 121 0.74 -0.03 -0.35
CA SER A 121 1.74 -0.05 0.73
C SER A 121 1.09 -0.41 2.06
N MET A 122 -0.09 0.14 2.36
CA MET A 122 -0.85 -0.23 3.56
C MET A 122 -1.28 -1.69 3.57
N GLN A 123 -1.75 -2.21 2.44
CA GLN A 123 -2.21 -3.59 2.35
C GLN A 123 -1.07 -4.58 2.54
N LYS A 124 0.11 -4.27 2.00
CA LYS A 124 1.30 -5.11 2.09
C LYS A 124 1.97 -5.05 3.45
N ALA A 125 1.98 -3.87 4.09
CA ALA A 125 2.38 -3.69 5.48
C ALA A 125 1.62 -4.59 6.47
N ASN A 126 0.41 -5.07 6.12
CA ASN A 126 -0.40 -5.89 7.04
C ASN A 126 0.27 -7.21 7.43
N SER A 127 0.99 -7.88 6.52
CA SER A 127 1.69 -9.12 6.88
C SER A 127 2.81 -8.84 7.89
N THR A 128 3.62 -7.81 7.63
CA THR A 128 4.65 -7.35 8.57
C THR A 128 4.06 -6.99 9.92
N LEU A 129 2.94 -6.26 9.95
CA LEU A 129 2.27 -5.89 11.19
C LEU A 129 1.68 -7.09 11.94
N GLU A 130 1.13 -8.07 11.23
CA GLU A 130 0.64 -9.30 11.84
C GLU A 130 1.78 -10.06 12.51
N ASP A 131 2.89 -10.26 11.78
CA ASP A 131 4.08 -10.94 12.28
C ASP A 131 4.72 -10.17 13.44
N PHE A 132 4.77 -8.84 13.33
CA PHE A 132 5.25 -7.96 14.38
C PHE A 132 4.42 -8.11 15.66
N CYS A 133 3.09 -8.05 15.54
CA CYS A 133 2.20 -8.20 16.67
C CYS A 133 2.36 -9.57 17.32
N ARG A 134 2.41 -10.65 16.53
CA ARG A 134 2.55 -12.02 17.05
C ARG A 134 3.88 -12.27 17.74
N SER A 135 4.95 -11.69 17.23
CA SER A 135 6.32 -12.00 17.66
C SER A 135 6.81 -11.07 18.77
N TYR A 136 6.44 -9.78 18.73
CA TYR A 136 7.08 -8.78 19.60
C TYR A 136 6.20 -8.27 20.73
N PHE A 137 4.87 -8.37 20.65
CA PHE A 137 3.99 -7.86 21.71
C PHE A 137 4.28 -8.48 23.08
N MET A 138 4.76 -9.73 23.12
CA MET A 138 5.16 -10.39 24.35
C MET A 138 6.29 -9.66 25.11
N PHE A 139 7.24 -9.04 24.39
CA PHE A 139 8.31 -8.25 25.01
C PHE A 139 7.83 -6.90 25.56
N HIS A 140 6.66 -6.46 25.09
CA HIS A 140 6.00 -5.23 25.53
C HIS A 140 4.93 -5.48 26.61
N GLY A 141 4.77 -6.72 27.08
CA GLY A 141 3.71 -7.09 28.02
C GLY A 141 2.30 -6.95 27.43
N LEU A 142 2.20 -6.93 26.10
CA LEU A 142 0.94 -6.85 25.37
C LEU A 142 0.44 -8.23 25.01
N ASP A 143 -0.87 -8.41 25.12
CA ASP A 143 -1.54 -9.67 24.86
C ASP A 143 -2.26 -9.62 23.51
N VAL A 144 -1.77 -10.41 22.56
CA VAL A 144 -2.32 -10.54 21.20
C VAL A 144 -3.72 -11.14 21.17
N SER A 145 -4.13 -11.86 22.23
CA SER A 145 -5.50 -12.37 22.35
C SER A 145 -6.50 -11.28 22.75
N LYS A 146 -6.02 -10.10 23.16
CA LYS A 146 -6.84 -8.95 23.55
C LYS A 146 -6.85 -7.90 22.44
N PRO A 147 -7.98 -7.73 21.73
CA PRO A 147 -8.07 -6.76 20.64
C PRO A 147 -7.73 -5.32 21.07
N GLN A 148 -7.97 -4.95 22.32
CA GLN A 148 -7.65 -3.61 22.84
C GLN A 148 -6.14 -3.33 22.83
N SER A 149 -5.30 -4.34 23.10
CA SER A 149 -3.84 -4.19 23.04
C SER A 149 -3.37 -3.87 21.62
N ILE A 150 -4.00 -4.53 20.64
CA ILE A 150 -3.68 -4.36 19.21
C ILE A 150 -4.18 -3.01 18.72
N PHE A 151 -5.49 -2.76 18.83
CA PHE A 151 -6.13 -1.58 18.25
C PHE A 151 -5.67 -0.26 18.86
N LYS A 152 -5.14 -0.28 20.09
CA LYS A 152 -4.63 0.94 20.75
C LYS A 152 -3.43 1.54 19.99
N PHE A 153 -2.52 0.70 19.49
CA PHE A 153 -1.27 1.14 18.88
C PHE A 153 -1.25 0.99 17.36
N LEU A 154 -2.17 0.17 16.83
CA LEU A 154 -2.27 -0.14 15.41
C LEU A 154 -2.25 1.09 14.47
N PRO A 155 -2.90 2.23 14.76
CA PRO A 155 -2.86 3.37 13.83
C PRO A 155 -1.45 3.91 13.59
N ILE A 156 -0.62 4.01 14.63
CA ILE A 156 0.76 4.53 14.50
C ILE A 156 1.69 3.47 13.91
N LEU A 157 1.56 2.21 14.36
CA LEU A 157 2.36 1.11 13.83
C LEU A 157 2.07 0.91 12.34
N SER A 158 0.78 0.86 11.96
CA SER A 158 0.36 0.71 10.57
C SER A 158 0.79 1.87 9.70
N PHE A 159 0.62 3.11 10.16
CA PHE A 159 1.10 4.27 9.43
C PHE A 159 2.62 4.20 9.19
N THR A 160 3.40 3.87 10.23
CA THR A 160 4.86 3.81 10.15
C THR A 160 5.33 2.74 9.18
N GLU A 161 4.86 1.51 9.36
CA GLU A 161 5.23 0.38 8.52
C GLU A 161 4.84 0.62 7.06
N SER A 162 3.62 1.12 6.83
CA SER A 162 3.16 1.40 5.47
C SER A 162 3.96 2.52 4.80
N TYR A 163 4.46 3.47 5.59
CA TYR A 163 5.33 4.54 5.09
C TYR A 163 6.70 3.97 4.70
N ILE A 164 7.33 3.19 5.59
CA ILE A 164 8.61 2.54 5.31
C ILE A 164 8.51 1.64 4.09
N TYR A 165 7.47 0.80 4.00
CA TYR A 165 7.20 -0.06 2.86
C TYR A 165 7.08 0.72 1.54
N GLN A 166 6.42 1.88 1.57
CA GLN A 166 6.34 2.75 0.41
C GLN A 166 7.71 3.25 -0.03
N LEU A 167 8.58 3.57 0.94
CA LEU A 167 9.94 3.98 0.65
C LEU A 167 10.78 2.83 0.11
N ASP A 168 10.66 1.62 0.66
CA ASP A 168 11.31 0.42 0.13
C ASP A 168 10.95 0.20 -1.35
N LYS A 169 9.66 0.26 -1.67
CA LYS A 169 9.18 0.15 -3.05
C LYS A 169 9.77 1.22 -3.96
N MET A 170 9.88 2.47 -3.47
CA MET A 170 10.52 3.54 -4.23
C MET A 170 12.02 3.25 -4.43
N ASN A 171 12.72 2.71 -3.43
CA ASN A 171 14.11 2.29 -3.55
C ASN A 171 14.29 1.17 -4.59
N GLU A 172 13.45 0.15 -4.55
CA GLU A 172 13.45 -0.95 -5.53
C GLU A 172 13.21 -0.45 -6.96
N ASN A 173 12.30 0.51 -7.14
CA ASN A 173 12.02 1.10 -8.46
C ASN A 173 13.25 1.83 -9.03
N LEU A 174 14.09 2.44 -8.18
CA LEU A 174 15.36 3.04 -8.62
C LEU A 174 16.32 1.99 -9.18
N LEU A 175 16.28 0.76 -8.65
CA LEU A 175 17.08 -0.37 -9.15
C LEU A 175 16.56 -0.94 -10.47
N GLN A 176 15.24 -0.94 -10.66
CA GLN A 176 14.58 -1.47 -11.85
C GLN A 176 14.59 -0.51 -13.07
N THR A 177 15.29 0.62 -13.02
CA THR A 177 15.31 1.58 -14.13
C THR A 177 16.59 1.47 -15.00
N PRO A 178 16.72 0.50 -15.91
CA PRO A 178 17.67 0.59 -16.99
C PRO A 178 17.06 1.45 -18.12
N ARG A 179 17.59 2.66 -18.33
CA ARG A 179 17.47 3.40 -19.61
C ARG A 179 16.06 3.48 -20.24
N ARG A 180 14.99 3.82 -19.51
CA ARG A 180 13.74 4.29 -20.15
C ARG A 180 13.75 5.81 -20.24
N LYS A 181 13.59 6.31 -21.47
CA LYS A 181 13.73 7.70 -21.92
C LYS A 181 12.61 8.64 -21.43
N ASP A 182 12.19 8.55 -20.18
CA ASP A 182 11.22 9.49 -19.59
C ASP A 182 11.85 10.22 -18.39
N GLU A 183 12.87 11.02 -18.69
CA GLU A 183 13.72 11.75 -17.73
C GLU A 183 12.94 12.63 -16.75
N LYS A 184 11.71 13.06 -17.09
CA LYS A 184 10.87 13.93 -16.25
C LYS A 184 10.16 13.22 -15.10
N ALA A 185 9.52 12.07 -15.37
CA ALA A 185 8.80 11.33 -14.32
C ALA A 185 9.78 10.70 -13.31
N THR A 186 10.96 10.32 -13.79
CA THR A 186 12.06 9.84 -12.94
C THR A 186 12.67 10.98 -12.12
N GLN A 187 12.79 12.20 -12.66
CA GLN A 187 13.32 13.35 -11.90
C GLN A 187 12.42 13.79 -10.75
N ASP A 188 11.10 13.81 -10.93
CA ASP A 188 10.17 14.24 -9.88
C ASP A 188 10.12 13.22 -8.72
N LEU A 189 10.06 11.91 -9.02
CA LEU A 189 10.15 10.84 -8.02
C LEU A 189 11.51 10.82 -7.30
N VAL A 190 12.61 11.00 -8.04
CA VAL A 190 13.96 11.09 -7.47
C VAL A 190 14.05 12.30 -6.55
N SER A 191 13.54 13.48 -6.94
CA SER A 191 13.65 14.71 -6.14
C SER A 191 12.96 14.64 -4.77
N CYS A 192 11.86 13.89 -4.65
CA CYS A 192 11.16 13.71 -3.37
C CYS A 192 11.87 12.72 -2.44
N PHE A 193 12.56 11.71 -3.01
CA PHE A 193 13.29 10.69 -2.27
C PHE A 193 14.72 11.10 -1.89
N SER A 194 15.32 12.06 -2.60
CA SER A 194 16.78 12.21 -2.66
C SER A 194 17.42 13.16 -1.64
N THR A 195 16.66 13.88 -0.83
CA THR A 195 17.26 14.75 0.22
C THR A 195 16.94 14.33 1.64
N ASP A 196 15.75 13.81 1.92
CA ASP A 196 15.33 13.42 3.27
C ASP A 196 14.07 12.53 3.19
N PRO A 197 14.22 11.20 2.97
CA PRO A 197 13.08 10.31 2.78
C PRO A 197 12.24 10.16 4.07
N PHE A 198 12.86 10.32 5.24
CA PHE A 198 12.17 10.19 6.52
C PHE A 198 11.68 11.51 7.12
N GLY A 199 12.04 12.67 6.56
CA GLY A 199 11.64 13.99 7.03
C GLY A 199 10.16 14.14 7.38
N PRO A 200 9.22 13.68 6.52
CA PRO A 200 7.80 13.70 6.84
C PRO A 200 7.44 12.82 8.04
N LEU A 201 8.03 11.62 8.15
CA LEU A 201 7.81 10.70 9.26
C LEU A 201 8.37 11.26 10.57
N VAL A 202 9.58 11.81 10.53
CA VAL A 202 10.23 12.49 11.66
C VAL A 202 9.36 13.65 12.16
N THR A 203 8.86 14.49 11.25
CA THR A 203 7.97 15.62 11.59
C THR A 203 6.71 15.13 12.32
N ILE A 204 6.10 14.03 11.88
CA ILE A 204 4.91 13.45 12.53
C ILE A 204 5.26 12.91 13.91
N PHE A 205 6.38 12.21 14.06
CA PHE A 205 6.82 11.69 15.36
C PHE A 205 7.14 12.81 16.35
N GLU A 206 7.77 13.89 15.92
CA GLU A 206 8.02 15.08 16.75
C GLU A 206 6.71 15.70 17.25
N GLN A 207 5.76 15.96 16.34
CA GLN A 207 4.46 16.55 16.68
C GLN A 207 3.64 15.70 17.65
N ARG A 208 3.84 14.37 17.62
CA ARG A 208 3.17 13.41 18.51
C ARG A 208 3.96 13.14 19.80
N GLY A 209 5.15 13.72 19.97
CA GLY A 209 6.03 13.45 21.12
C GLY A 209 6.59 12.02 21.14
N LEU A 210 6.70 11.38 19.99
CA LEU A 210 7.19 10.01 19.81
C LEU A 210 8.66 9.96 19.35
N LEU A 211 9.20 11.04 18.81
CA LEU A 211 10.58 11.05 18.32
C LEU A 211 11.57 10.91 19.48
N THR A 212 12.54 10.03 19.31
CA THR A 212 13.71 9.89 20.19
C THR A 212 14.97 9.83 19.36
N GLU A 213 16.12 10.16 19.96
CA GLU A 213 17.44 10.04 19.30
C GLU A 213 17.66 8.65 18.74
N ARG A 214 17.21 7.60 19.45
CA ARG A 214 17.32 6.22 18.99
C ARG A 214 16.45 5.93 17.78
N ILE A 215 15.22 6.45 17.71
CA ILE A 215 14.37 6.32 16.52
C ILE A 215 15.02 7.05 15.32
N THR A 216 15.53 8.26 15.53
CA THR A 216 16.25 9.00 14.49
C THR A 216 17.45 8.20 13.95
N GLU A 217 18.20 7.56 14.85
CA GLU A 217 19.35 6.75 14.47
C GLU A 217 18.94 5.48 13.68
N GLU A 218 17.88 4.79 14.08
CA GLU A 218 17.38 3.63 13.31
C GLU A 218 16.83 4.02 11.93
N LEU A 219 16.20 5.20 11.80
CA LEU A 219 15.80 5.71 10.48
C LEU A 219 17.03 6.04 9.61
N ARG A 220 18.09 6.61 10.20
CA ARG A 220 19.38 6.85 9.52
C ARG A 220 20.01 5.53 9.06
N HIS A 221 19.90 4.47 9.86
CA HIS A 221 20.32 3.12 9.47
C HIS A 221 19.52 2.59 8.27
N GLY A 222 18.22 2.88 8.18
CA GLY A 222 17.41 2.56 7.00
C GLY A 222 17.90 3.23 5.72
N GLU A 223 18.27 4.51 5.79
CA GLU A 223 18.87 5.21 4.63
C GLU A 223 20.20 4.58 4.19
N GLU A 224 21.02 4.21 5.17
CA GLU A 224 22.29 3.53 4.93
C GLU A 224 22.08 2.13 4.34
N TYR A 225 21.09 1.39 4.84
CA TYR A 225 20.67 0.10 4.28
C TYR A 225 20.29 0.25 2.81
N TRP A 226 19.41 1.18 2.46
CA TRP A 226 19.02 1.39 1.07
C TRP A 226 20.21 1.76 0.18
N ALA A 227 21.17 2.55 0.68
CA ALA A 227 22.39 2.86 -0.06
C ALA A 227 23.24 1.61 -0.32
N LEU A 228 23.37 0.73 0.67
CA LEU A 228 24.07 -0.56 0.53
C LEU A 228 23.33 -1.49 -0.41
N GLU A 229 22.01 -1.62 -0.28
CA GLU A 229 21.18 -2.42 -1.18
C GLU A 229 21.39 -1.99 -2.63
N ARG A 230 21.35 -0.67 -2.89
CA ARG A 230 21.60 -0.18 -4.24
C ARG A 230 23.01 -0.46 -4.75
N LYS A 231 24.02 -0.32 -3.89
CA LYS A 231 25.42 -0.64 -4.20
C LYS A 231 25.60 -2.13 -4.52
N LEU A 232 25.05 -3.01 -3.69
CA LEU A 232 25.16 -4.47 -3.82
C LEU A 232 24.42 -4.96 -5.07
N CYS A 233 23.20 -4.49 -5.31
CA CYS A 233 22.45 -4.83 -6.52
C CYS A 233 23.16 -4.34 -7.80
N HIS A 234 23.75 -3.13 -7.77
CA HIS A 234 24.53 -2.63 -8.90
C HIS A 234 25.76 -3.50 -9.20
N ALA A 235 26.51 -3.87 -8.16
CA ALA A 235 27.67 -4.75 -8.29
C ALA A 235 27.27 -6.12 -8.84
N LEU A 236 26.16 -6.69 -8.35
CA LEU A 236 25.59 -7.95 -8.86
C LEU A 236 25.23 -7.89 -10.35
N ILE A 237 24.56 -6.81 -10.79
CA ILE A 237 24.13 -6.63 -12.19
C ILE A 237 25.34 -6.49 -13.12
N ASN A 238 26.42 -5.84 -12.67
CA ASN A 238 27.61 -5.58 -13.47
C ASN A 238 28.73 -6.62 -13.28
N GLU A 239 28.47 -7.70 -12.52
CA GLU A 239 29.46 -8.74 -12.20
C GLU A 239 30.74 -8.17 -11.53
N GLU A 240 30.59 -7.12 -10.72
CA GLU A 240 31.67 -6.50 -9.95
C GLU A 240 31.94 -7.26 -8.64
N GLU A 241 33.14 -7.04 -8.06
CA GLU A 241 33.51 -7.66 -6.78
C GLU A 241 32.66 -7.09 -5.63
N ILE A 242 32.02 -7.99 -4.87
CA ILE A 242 31.21 -7.66 -3.71
C ILE A 242 32.04 -7.86 -2.45
N LEU A 243 32.17 -6.80 -1.65
CA LEU A 243 32.88 -6.88 -0.38
C LEU A 243 31.99 -7.53 0.68
N ILE A 244 32.54 -8.53 1.38
CA ILE A 244 31.83 -9.20 2.47
C ILE A 244 31.39 -8.24 3.58
N ASP A 245 32.19 -7.20 3.85
CA ASP A 245 31.87 -6.19 4.85
C ASP A 245 30.61 -5.39 4.50
N ASP A 246 30.38 -5.10 3.21
CA ASP A 246 29.16 -4.42 2.76
C ASP A 246 27.93 -5.32 2.94
N VAL A 247 28.07 -6.62 2.66
CA VAL A 247 26.99 -7.62 2.84
C VAL A 247 26.66 -7.79 4.32
N MET A 248 27.67 -7.99 5.16
CA MET A 248 27.49 -8.13 6.61
C MET A 248 26.82 -6.89 7.20
N LYS A 249 27.24 -5.70 6.75
CA LYS A 249 26.62 -4.45 7.18
C LYS A 249 25.18 -4.34 6.70
N ALA A 250 24.87 -4.69 5.46
CA ALA A 250 23.51 -4.67 4.94
C ALA A 250 22.58 -5.59 5.76
N ILE A 251 23.01 -6.81 6.07
CA ILE A 251 22.26 -7.75 6.92
C ILE A 251 21.95 -7.13 8.28
N HIS A 252 22.93 -6.49 8.93
CA HIS A 252 22.72 -5.85 10.22
C HIS A 252 21.82 -4.61 10.18
N LEU A 253 21.63 -3.98 9.01
CA LEU A 253 20.78 -2.79 8.87
C LEU A 253 19.40 -3.10 8.28
N LYS A 254 19.20 -4.29 7.71
CA LYS A 254 17.99 -4.68 6.96
C LYS A 254 16.70 -4.51 7.77
N SER A 255 16.68 -4.99 9.02
CA SER A 255 15.49 -4.99 9.87
C SER A 255 15.31 -3.71 10.71
N PHE A 256 15.73 -2.55 10.19
CA PHE A 256 15.60 -1.27 10.90
C PHE A 256 14.13 -0.89 11.16
N ASP A 257 13.24 -1.28 10.26
CA ASP A 257 11.77 -1.14 10.35
C ASP A 257 11.23 -1.78 11.65
N TYR A 258 11.58 -3.03 11.92
CA TYR A 258 11.22 -3.74 13.15
C TYR A 258 11.77 -3.06 14.41
N ARG A 259 12.99 -2.52 14.35
CA ARG A 259 13.58 -1.75 15.45
C ARG A 259 12.83 -0.45 15.70
N VAL A 260 12.48 0.28 14.64
CA VAL A 260 11.65 1.50 14.74
C VAL A 260 10.28 1.17 15.35
N LEU A 261 9.60 0.12 14.90
CA LEU A 261 8.31 -0.30 15.45
C LEU A 261 8.40 -0.67 16.94
N ASN A 262 9.45 -1.39 17.35
CA ASN A 262 9.69 -1.71 18.76
C ASN A 262 9.94 -0.46 19.61
N LEU A 263 10.75 0.47 19.14
CA LEU A 263 11.02 1.74 19.83
C LEU A 263 9.77 2.60 19.95
N LEU A 264 8.97 2.69 18.89
CA LEU A 264 7.67 3.37 18.92
C LEU A 264 6.74 2.75 19.94
N LEU A 265 6.71 1.42 20.05
CA LEU A 265 5.84 0.74 21.01
C LEU A 265 6.25 1.01 22.46
N TYR A 266 7.54 1.17 22.76
CA TYR A 266 7.99 1.68 24.06
C TYR A 266 7.52 3.12 24.31
N GLN A 267 7.67 4.01 23.33
CA GLN A 267 7.25 5.42 23.46
C GLN A 267 5.73 5.55 23.64
N LEU A 268 4.95 4.80 22.87
CA LEU A 268 3.48 4.78 22.96
C LEU A 268 2.96 4.26 24.31
N GLN A 269 3.77 3.49 25.03
CA GLN A 269 3.48 3.01 26.38
C GLN A 269 4.04 3.91 27.49
N GLY A 270 4.82 4.94 27.13
CA GLY A 270 5.51 5.80 28.09
C GLY A 270 6.63 5.08 28.84
N ALA A 271 7.19 4.03 28.25
CA ALA A 271 8.26 3.22 28.82
C ALA A 271 9.61 3.55 28.15
N LYS A 272 10.70 3.39 28.90
CA LYS A 272 12.06 3.43 28.32
C LYS A 272 12.31 2.12 27.58
N ALA A 273 12.96 2.19 26.42
CA ALA A 273 13.41 1.01 25.70
C ALA A 273 14.28 0.10 26.59
N GLU A 274 13.97 -1.19 26.61
CA GLU A 274 14.72 -2.18 27.38
C GLU A 274 15.93 -2.63 26.57
N GLU A 275 17.14 -2.39 27.08
CA GLU A 275 18.37 -2.67 26.33
C GLU A 275 18.56 -4.16 26.03
N LEU A 276 18.17 -5.04 26.95
CA LEU A 276 18.24 -6.50 26.74
C LEU A 276 17.33 -6.93 25.58
N HIS A 277 16.14 -6.36 25.49
CA HIS A 277 15.24 -6.62 24.37
C HIS A 277 15.85 -6.13 23.07
N MET A 278 16.36 -4.90 23.02
CA MET A 278 16.96 -4.36 21.80
C MET A 278 18.24 -5.12 21.36
N GLU A 279 19.04 -5.62 22.31
CA GLU A 279 20.18 -6.49 22.03
C GLU A 279 19.73 -7.85 21.47
N PHE A 280 18.68 -8.42 22.07
CA PHE A 280 18.06 -9.65 21.57
C PHE A 280 17.55 -9.49 20.13
N LEU A 281 16.89 -8.37 19.80
CA LEU A 281 16.42 -8.08 18.45
C LEU A 281 17.55 -8.16 17.44
N SER A 282 18.67 -7.47 17.70
CA SER A 282 19.82 -7.45 16.79
C SER A 282 20.37 -8.86 16.47
N ILE A 283 20.40 -9.75 17.46
CA ILE A 283 20.85 -11.14 17.27
C ILE A 283 19.79 -11.95 16.53
N SER A 284 18.52 -11.83 16.93
CA SER A 284 17.41 -12.56 16.32
C SER A 284 17.24 -12.21 14.84
N GLU A 285 17.30 -10.92 14.51
CA GLU A 285 17.23 -10.41 13.13
C GLU A 285 18.33 -11.03 12.28
N PHE A 286 19.59 -10.98 12.74
CA PHE A 286 20.71 -11.61 12.03
C PHE A 286 20.49 -13.10 11.77
N LEU A 287 19.98 -13.84 12.75
CA LEU A 287 19.73 -15.27 12.59
C LEU A 287 18.57 -15.59 11.64
N VAL A 288 17.52 -14.77 11.63
CA VAL A 288 16.39 -14.91 10.71
C VAL A 288 16.87 -14.68 9.28
N GLU A 289 17.62 -13.60 9.03
CA GLU A 289 18.16 -13.28 7.71
C GLU A 289 19.08 -14.39 7.19
N VAL A 290 19.98 -14.91 8.03
CA VAL A 290 20.82 -16.07 7.65
C VAL A 290 19.98 -17.31 7.38
N SER A 291 18.88 -17.51 8.11
CA SER A 291 18.02 -18.69 7.94
C SER A 291 17.17 -18.64 6.67
N ASP A 292 16.77 -17.46 6.21
CA ASP A 292 15.95 -17.31 5.00
C ASP A 292 16.75 -17.63 3.72
N ASP A 293 18.07 -17.49 3.77
CA ASP A 293 18.99 -17.73 2.65
C ASP A 293 19.64 -19.13 2.63
N LEU A 294 19.42 -19.98 3.66
CA LEU A 294 19.98 -21.34 3.79
C LEU A 294 19.05 -22.44 3.25
#